data_AF-A0A920KVD2-F1
#
_entry.id   AF-A0A920KVD2-F1
#
_cell.length_a   1.000
_cell.length_b   1.000
_cell.length_c   1.000
_cell.angle_alpha   90.00
_cell.angle_beta   90.00
_cell.angle_gamma   90.00
#
_symmetry.space_group_name_H-M   'P 1'
#
loop_
_entity.id
_entity.type
_entity.pdbx_description
1 polymer ?
#
loop_
_entity_poly.entity_id
_entity_poly.type
_entity_poly.pdbx_seq_one_letter_code
_entity_poly.pdbx_strand_id
1 'polypeptide(L)'
;MRERGLHHLDAPVSGGTKGAEAGSLAIMAGGDEAVFAKAVSVLSAMGRPVRVGPDGSGQLSKLANQTIVAVTIGVVAEAMLLAEKGGADPAAIRDALKGGFADSVILQQHGERMTTRNFEPGGLSRSQLKDINNALEEAGQHELMLPLTEQVKTRYTTLIEKMDGADTDHSALYLELLRQNGL
;
A
#
# COMPACT_ATOMS: atom_id res chain seq x y z
N MET A 1 -9.13 -9.89 -27.27
CA MET A 1 -9.24 -11.22 -26.62
C MET A 1 -10.55 -11.92 -26.96
N ARG A 2 -11.72 -11.32 -26.63
CA ARG A 2 -13.03 -11.96 -26.81
C ARG A 2 -13.37 -12.31 -28.27
N GLU A 3 -13.04 -11.44 -29.23
CA GLU A 3 -13.23 -11.70 -30.67
C GLU A 3 -12.44 -12.92 -31.19
N ARG A 4 -11.43 -13.36 -30.44
CA ARG A 4 -10.63 -14.57 -30.73
C ARG A 4 -11.06 -15.78 -29.89
N GLY A 5 -12.19 -15.69 -29.17
CA GLY A 5 -12.68 -16.73 -28.26
C GLY A 5 -11.84 -16.88 -26.97
N LEU A 6 -10.98 -15.91 -26.65
CA LEU A 6 -10.13 -15.94 -25.46
C LEU A 6 -10.78 -15.17 -24.31
N HIS A 7 -10.74 -15.77 -23.12
CA HIS A 7 -11.19 -15.14 -21.88
C HIS A 7 -10.01 -14.50 -21.12
N HIS A 8 -10.29 -13.47 -20.33
CA HIS A 8 -9.31 -12.69 -19.59
C HIS A 8 -9.83 -12.38 -18.18
N LEU A 9 -8.90 -12.37 -17.21
CA LEU A 9 -9.10 -11.85 -15.86
C LEU A 9 -7.87 -11.02 -15.51
N ASP A 10 -8.07 -9.80 -15.04
CA ASP A 10 -7.01 -9.04 -14.37
C ASP A 10 -7.02 -9.39 -12.88
N ALA A 11 -5.96 -10.03 -12.38
CA ALA A 11 -5.91 -10.57 -11.02
C ALA A 11 -4.64 -10.14 -10.25
N PRO A 12 -4.42 -8.84 -10.01
CA PRO A 12 -3.30 -8.39 -9.18
C PRO A 12 -3.36 -8.94 -7.76
N VAL A 13 -2.20 -8.90 -7.09
CA VAL A 13 -2.02 -9.50 -5.77
C VAL A 13 -1.48 -8.52 -4.72
N SER A 14 -1.71 -8.85 -3.45
CA SER A 14 -1.17 -8.17 -2.27
C SER A 14 -0.75 -9.19 -1.21
N GLY A 15 0.31 -8.90 -0.44
CA GLY A 15 0.89 -9.82 0.57
C GLY A 15 2.42 -9.93 0.54
N GLY A 16 3.07 -9.31 -0.45
CA GLY A 16 4.54 -9.31 -0.56
C GLY A 16 5.15 -10.69 -0.83
N THR A 17 6.47 -10.78 -0.72
CA THR A 17 7.22 -12.03 -0.94
C THR A 17 6.80 -13.13 0.02
N LYS A 18 6.66 -12.81 1.32
CA LYS A 18 6.21 -13.76 2.35
C LYS A 18 4.83 -14.36 2.03
N GLY A 19 3.89 -13.53 1.59
CA GLY A 19 2.56 -14.01 1.21
C GLY A 19 2.58 -14.90 -0.04
N ALA A 20 3.49 -14.63 -0.99
CA ALA A 20 3.67 -15.47 -2.18
C ALA A 20 4.28 -16.83 -1.82
N GLU A 21 5.33 -16.85 -1.00
CA GLU A 21 5.97 -18.08 -0.50
C GLU A 21 5.00 -18.96 0.30
N ALA A 22 4.14 -18.33 1.11
CA ALA A 22 3.14 -19.03 1.93
C ALA A 22 1.86 -19.41 1.17
N GLY A 23 1.73 -19.05 -0.12
CA GLY A 23 0.50 -19.27 -0.89
C GLY A 23 -0.73 -18.58 -0.27
N SER A 24 -0.53 -17.41 0.35
CA SER A 24 -1.54 -16.70 1.14
C SER A 24 -1.82 -15.30 0.60
N LEU A 25 -1.56 -15.04 -0.69
CA LEU A 25 -1.77 -13.73 -1.31
C LEU A 25 -3.25 -13.34 -1.29
N ALA A 26 -3.55 -12.06 -1.09
CA ALA A 26 -4.86 -11.53 -1.48
C ALA A 26 -4.86 -11.35 -3.00
N ILE A 27 -5.82 -11.96 -3.71
CA ILE A 27 -5.91 -11.93 -5.18
C ILE A 27 -7.22 -11.23 -5.56
N MET A 28 -7.15 -10.09 -6.22
CA MET A 28 -8.31 -9.26 -6.57
C MET A 28 -8.61 -9.42 -8.07
N ALA A 29 -9.60 -10.22 -8.43
CA ALA A 29 -9.88 -10.56 -9.83
C ALA A 29 -11.00 -9.69 -10.43
N GLY A 30 -10.69 -8.94 -11.48
CA GLY A 30 -11.65 -8.32 -12.38
C GLY A 30 -11.97 -9.24 -13.56
N GLY A 31 -13.24 -9.28 -13.95
CA GLY A 31 -13.68 -9.95 -15.18
C GLY A 31 -15.01 -10.67 -15.08
N ASP A 32 -15.26 -11.53 -16.05
CA ASP A 32 -16.49 -12.31 -16.15
C ASP A 32 -16.61 -13.35 -15.02
N GLU A 33 -17.82 -13.50 -14.48
CA GLU A 33 -18.07 -14.38 -13.33
C GLU A 33 -17.84 -15.86 -13.65
N ALA A 34 -18.28 -16.31 -14.82
CA ALA A 34 -18.14 -17.70 -15.22
C ALA A 34 -16.67 -18.03 -15.53
N VAL A 35 -15.90 -17.07 -16.05
CA VAL A 35 -14.45 -17.20 -16.23
C VAL A 35 -13.74 -17.25 -14.87
N PHE A 36 -14.09 -16.35 -13.95
CA PHE A 36 -13.55 -16.36 -12.59
C PHE A 36 -13.81 -17.69 -11.88
N ALA A 37 -15.05 -18.18 -11.88
CA ALA A 37 -15.43 -19.44 -11.25
C ALA A 37 -14.58 -20.64 -11.72
N LYS A 38 -14.20 -20.67 -13.01
CA LYS A 38 -13.30 -21.69 -13.57
C LYS A 38 -11.84 -21.53 -13.14
N ALA A 39 -11.40 -20.29 -12.89
CA ALA A 39 -10.04 -19.97 -12.48
C ALA A 39 -9.81 -20.07 -10.96
N VAL A 40 -10.86 -20.07 -10.13
CA VAL A 40 -10.77 -20.05 -8.66
C VAL A 40 -9.86 -21.14 -8.12
N SER A 41 -9.96 -22.37 -8.61
CA SER A 41 -9.14 -23.49 -8.10
C SER A 41 -7.64 -23.26 -8.30
N VAL A 42 -7.25 -22.72 -9.46
CA VAL A 42 -5.86 -22.39 -9.78
C VAL A 42 -5.38 -21.21 -8.94
N LEU A 43 -6.18 -20.14 -8.86
CA LEU A 43 -5.82 -18.95 -8.08
C LEU A 43 -5.72 -19.28 -6.58
N SER A 44 -6.55 -20.19 -6.08
CA SER A 44 -6.56 -20.60 -4.66
C SER A 44 -5.28 -21.34 -4.24
N ALA A 45 -4.50 -21.86 -5.18
CA ALA A 45 -3.19 -22.45 -4.88
C ALA A 45 -2.15 -21.39 -4.49
N MET A 46 -2.37 -20.12 -4.86
CA MET A 46 -1.45 -19.01 -4.59
C MET A 46 -1.96 -18.06 -3.50
N GLY A 47 -3.22 -18.18 -3.09
CA GLY A 47 -3.82 -17.24 -2.17
C GLY A 47 -5.34 -17.33 -2.08
N ARG A 48 -5.97 -16.20 -1.74
CA ARG A 48 -7.41 -16.07 -1.57
C ARG A 48 -7.99 -15.19 -2.68
N PRO A 49 -8.52 -15.80 -3.76
CA PRO A 49 -9.16 -15.06 -4.85
C PRO A 49 -10.51 -14.50 -4.45
N VAL A 50 -10.74 -13.24 -4.79
CA VAL A 50 -12.03 -12.55 -4.67
C VAL A 50 -12.32 -11.87 -5.99
N ARG A 51 -13.50 -12.11 -6.56
CA ARG A 51 -13.97 -11.34 -7.71
C ARG A 51 -14.44 -9.98 -7.22
N VAL A 52 -13.83 -8.92 -7.75
CA VAL A 52 -14.05 -7.54 -7.31
C VAL A 52 -14.88 -6.71 -8.29
N GLY A 53 -15.17 -7.25 -9.47
CA GLY A 53 -16.00 -6.58 -10.46
C GLY A 53 -15.77 -7.08 -11.89
N PRO A 54 -16.23 -6.32 -12.90
CA PRO A 54 -15.93 -6.58 -14.31
C PRO A 54 -14.44 -6.39 -14.64
N ASP A 55 -14.09 -6.60 -15.91
CA ASP A 55 -12.72 -6.42 -16.43
C ASP A 55 -12.16 -5.03 -16.05
N GLY A 56 -10.91 -5.00 -15.59
CA GLY A 56 -10.24 -3.80 -15.07
C GLY A 56 -10.44 -3.55 -13.57
N SER A 57 -11.44 -4.17 -12.94
CA SER A 57 -11.74 -3.94 -11.52
C SER A 57 -10.67 -4.48 -10.56
N GLY A 58 -9.91 -5.50 -10.99
CA GLY A 58 -8.77 -6.00 -10.23
C GLY A 58 -7.65 -4.96 -10.16
N GLN A 59 -7.30 -4.36 -11.30
CA GLN A 59 -6.33 -3.25 -11.35
C GLN A 59 -6.80 -2.05 -10.55
N LEU A 60 -8.07 -1.65 -10.69
CA LEU A 60 -8.65 -0.58 -9.88
C LEU A 60 -8.57 -0.87 -8.38
N SER A 61 -8.85 -2.12 -7.98
CA SER A 61 -8.72 -2.56 -6.59
C SER A 61 -7.28 -2.49 -6.09
N LYS A 62 -6.29 -2.76 -6.95
CA LYS A 62 -4.88 -2.58 -6.61
C LYS A 62 -4.54 -1.12 -6.38
N LEU A 63 -5.03 -0.20 -7.22
CA LEU A 63 -4.83 1.25 -7.02
C LEU A 63 -5.44 1.70 -5.70
N ALA A 64 -6.69 1.31 -5.42
CA ALA A 64 -7.34 1.60 -4.14
C ALA A 64 -6.54 1.08 -2.93
N ASN A 65 -6.03 -0.16 -3.01
CA ASN A 65 -5.15 -0.72 -1.98
C ASN A 65 -3.88 0.14 -1.79
N GLN A 66 -3.22 0.56 -2.87
CA GLN A 66 -1.99 1.34 -2.77
C GLN A 66 -2.24 2.76 -2.23
N THR A 67 -3.42 3.34 -2.47
CA THR A 67 -3.87 4.58 -1.81
C THR A 67 -4.03 4.39 -0.31
N ILE A 68 -4.71 3.33 0.14
CA ILE A 68 -4.86 3.01 1.57
C ILE A 68 -3.48 2.84 2.22
N VAL A 69 -2.59 2.08 1.59
CA VAL A 69 -1.23 1.84 2.10
C VAL A 69 -0.45 3.15 2.24
N ALA A 70 -0.40 3.96 1.19
CA ALA A 70 0.34 5.21 1.16
C ALA A 70 -0.14 6.19 2.25
N VAL A 71 -1.45 6.43 2.31
CA VAL A 71 -2.03 7.37 3.28
C VAL A 71 -1.85 6.88 4.70
N THR A 72 -2.04 5.59 4.95
CA THR A 72 -1.83 5.02 6.29
C THR A 72 -0.37 5.13 6.73
N ILE A 73 0.61 4.91 5.84
CA ILE A 73 2.03 5.14 6.16
C ILE A 73 2.27 6.60 6.57
N GLY A 74 1.71 7.55 5.83
CA GLY A 74 1.82 8.98 6.15
C GLY A 74 1.27 9.32 7.54
N VAL A 75 0.08 8.83 7.86
CA VAL A 75 -0.57 9.06 9.17
C VAL A 75 0.16 8.34 10.31
N VAL A 76 0.63 7.11 10.09
CA VAL A 76 1.43 6.38 11.09
C VAL A 76 2.73 7.13 11.36
N ALA A 77 3.37 7.70 10.33
CA ALA A 77 4.57 8.51 10.53
C ALA A 77 4.31 9.72 11.42
N GLU A 78 3.21 10.44 11.17
CA GLU A 78 2.81 11.58 12.00
C GLU A 78 2.49 11.17 13.44
N ALA A 79 1.74 10.08 13.62
CA ALA A 79 1.38 9.58 14.94
C ALA A 79 2.61 9.13 15.75
N MET A 80 3.56 8.44 15.11
CA MET A 80 4.80 7.99 15.77
C MET A 80 5.71 9.16 16.12
N LEU A 81 5.82 10.17 15.26
CA LEU A 81 6.61 11.37 15.58
C LEU A 81 5.98 12.15 16.75
N LEU A 82 4.65 12.31 16.73
CA LEU A 82 3.91 12.94 17.81
C LEU A 82 4.12 12.19 19.14
N ALA A 83 4.07 10.85 19.12
CA ALA A 83 4.34 10.03 20.28
C ALA A 83 5.78 10.23 20.82
N GLU A 84 6.80 10.12 19.94
CA GLU A 84 8.21 10.32 20.29
C GLU A 84 8.44 11.71 20.90
N LYS A 85 7.90 12.76 20.28
CA LYS A 85 8.08 14.16 20.74
C LYS A 85 7.23 14.52 21.94
N GLY A 86 6.08 13.87 22.11
CA GLY A 86 5.24 13.98 23.30
C GLY A 86 5.81 13.25 24.52
N GLY A 87 6.89 12.50 24.37
CA GLY A 87 7.53 11.75 25.46
C GLY A 87 6.86 10.41 25.78
N ALA A 88 5.99 9.92 24.89
CA ALA A 88 5.42 8.59 25.01
C ALA A 88 6.36 7.54 24.41
N ASP A 89 6.23 6.29 24.87
CA ASP A 89 6.90 5.15 24.26
C ASP A 89 6.12 4.68 23.02
N PRO A 90 6.67 4.82 21.79
CA PRO A 90 5.98 4.40 20.57
C PRO A 90 5.70 2.91 20.52
N ALA A 91 6.56 2.06 21.11
CA ALA A 91 6.35 0.62 21.15
C ALA A 91 5.12 0.28 22.02
N ALA A 92 5.05 0.87 23.22
CA ALA A 92 3.90 0.72 24.10
C ALA A 92 2.60 1.22 23.46
N ILE A 93 2.63 2.33 22.69
CA ILE A 93 1.46 2.81 21.95
C ILE A 93 1.02 1.80 20.89
N ARG A 94 1.94 1.29 20.07
CA ARG A 94 1.58 0.28 19.06
C ARG A 94 0.97 -0.96 19.70
N ASP A 95 1.52 -1.41 20.83
CA ASP A 95 0.99 -2.53 21.61
C ASP A 95 -0.40 -2.24 22.16
N ALA A 96 -0.63 -1.06 22.74
CA ALA A 96 -1.92 -0.66 23.29
C ALA A 96 -3.03 -0.56 22.24
N LEU A 97 -2.67 -0.25 20.98
CA LEU A 97 -3.62 -0.12 19.88
C LEU A 97 -3.95 -1.44 19.18
N LYS A 98 -3.22 -2.54 19.46
CA LYS A 98 -3.43 -3.86 18.85
C LYS A 98 -4.88 -4.33 19.01
N GLY A 99 -5.48 -4.80 17.91
CA GLY A 99 -6.86 -5.28 17.85
C GLY A 99 -7.94 -4.19 17.93
N GLY A 100 -7.56 -2.92 18.10
CA GLY A 100 -8.47 -1.78 18.10
C GLY A 100 -8.69 -1.18 16.71
N PHE A 101 -9.51 -0.12 16.64
CA PHE A 101 -9.82 0.60 15.39
C PHE A 101 -8.59 1.23 14.71
N ALA A 102 -7.58 1.59 15.48
CA ALA A 102 -6.34 2.16 14.97
C ALA A 102 -5.32 1.09 14.55
N ASP A 103 -5.58 -0.19 14.84
CA ASP A 103 -4.65 -1.25 14.48
C ASP A 103 -4.62 -1.47 12.97
N SER A 104 -3.41 -1.74 12.46
CA SER A 104 -3.21 -2.18 11.09
C SER A 104 -1.85 -2.85 10.96
N VAL A 105 -1.69 -3.70 9.94
CA VAL A 105 -0.38 -4.27 9.59
C VAL A 105 0.67 -3.17 9.39
N ILE A 106 0.26 -2.01 8.85
CA ILE A 106 1.13 -0.86 8.62
C ILE A 106 1.55 -0.21 9.95
N LEU A 107 0.61 0.03 10.86
CA LEU A 107 0.95 0.56 12.19
C LEU A 107 1.98 -0.34 12.88
N GLN A 108 1.73 -1.65 12.89
CA GLN A 108 2.57 -2.59 13.61
C GLN A 108 3.96 -2.71 12.96
N GLN A 109 4.03 -2.92 11.64
CA GLN A 109 5.30 -3.16 10.95
C GLN A 109 6.04 -1.86 10.62
N HIS A 110 5.37 -0.90 9.97
CA HIS A 110 6.00 0.34 9.53
C HIS A 110 6.21 1.29 10.70
N GLY A 111 5.28 1.35 11.66
CA GLY A 111 5.48 2.14 12.88
C GLY A 111 6.68 1.66 13.70
N GLU A 112 6.91 0.34 13.78
CA GLU A 112 8.13 -0.22 14.37
C GLU A 112 9.37 0.26 13.61
N ARG A 113 9.44 0.01 12.29
CA ARG A 113 10.54 0.43 11.42
C ARG A 113 10.90 1.90 11.59
N MET A 114 9.91 2.78 11.63
CA MET A 114 10.09 4.22 11.84
C MET A 114 10.81 4.49 13.15
N THR A 115 10.31 3.93 14.25
CA THR A 115 10.82 4.20 15.61
C THR A 115 12.17 3.54 15.88
N THR A 116 12.47 2.43 15.22
CA THR A 116 13.79 1.75 15.29
C THR A 116 14.76 2.23 14.20
N ARG A 117 14.35 3.20 13.36
CA ARG A 117 15.13 3.73 12.23
C ARG A 117 15.61 2.65 11.25
N ASN A 118 14.81 1.60 11.04
CA ASN A 118 15.10 0.54 10.08
C ASN A 118 14.30 0.74 8.79
N PHE A 119 14.98 1.18 7.74
CA PHE A 119 14.38 1.45 6.42
C PHE A 119 14.91 0.52 5.34
N GLU A 120 15.39 -0.67 5.72
CA GLU A 120 15.70 -1.73 4.76
C GLU A 120 14.42 -2.12 3.98
N PRO A 121 14.48 -2.18 2.63
CA PRO A 121 13.29 -2.23 1.80
C PRO A 121 12.56 -3.57 1.90
N GLY A 122 11.34 -3.53 2.44
CA GLY A 122 10.29 -4.54 2.19
C GLY A 122 9.35 -4.13 1.05
N GLY A 123 9.26 -2.82 0.78
CA GLY A 123 8.65 -2.23 -0.40
C GLY A 123 9.31 -0.88 -0.71
N LEU A 124 9.77 -0.69 -1.94
CA LEU A 124 10.57 0.49 -2.30
C LEU A 124 9.73 1.77 -2.36
N SER A 125 10.25 2.88 -1.83
CA SER A 125 9.66 4.22 -1.92
C SER A 125 9.34 4.63 -3.37
N ARG A 126 10.24 4.35 -4.33
CA ARG A 126 9.98 4.63 -5.75
C ARG A 126 8.81 3.84 -6.33
N SER A 127 8.63 2.59 -5.88
CA SER A 127 7.49 1.76 -6.31
C SER A 127 6.19 2.31 -5.74
N GLN A 128 6.21 2.76 -4.49
CA GLN A 128 5.05 3.40 -3.85
C GLN A 128 4.66 4.70 -4.57
N LEU A 129 5.62 5.57 -4.93
CA LEU A 129 5.35 6.79 -5.70
C LEU A 129 4.73 6.48 -7.07
N LYS A 130 5.26 5.47 -7.77
CA LYS A 130 4.70 5.02 -9.05
C LYS A 130 3.22 4.62 -8.91
N ASP A 131 2.89 3.81 -7.90
CA ASP A 131 1.51 3.36 -7.69
C ASP A 131 0.57 4.51 -7.30
N ILE A 132 1.04 5.48 -6.50
CA ILE A 132 0.29 6.70 -6.16
C ILE A 132 0.01 7.54 -7.42
N ASN A 133 0.99 7.67 -8.32
CA ASN A 133 0.79 8.38 -9.58
C ASN A 133 -0.28 7.69 -10.44
N ASN A 134 -0.24 6.37 -10.57
CA ASN A 134 -1.26 5.62 -11.30
C ASN A 134 -2.66 5.78 -10.67
N ALA A 135 -2.75 5.79 -9.34
CA ALA A 135 -4.03 5.99 -8.64
C ALA A 135 -4.60 7.40 -8.87
N LEU A 136 -3.75 8.43 -8.92
CA LEU A 136 -4.17 9.80 -9.20
C LEU A 136 -4.52 10.02 -10.68
N GLU A 137 -3.82 9.35 -11.59
CA GLU A 137 -4.17 9.36 -13.02
C GLU A 137 -5.54 8.72 -13.25
N GLU A 138 -5.81 7.56 -12.64
CA GLU A 138 -7.12 6.91 -12.68
C GLU A 138 -8.20 7.80 -12.06
N ALA A 139 -7.94 8.40 -10.88
CA ALA A 139 -8.87 9.34 -10.25
C ALA A 139 -9.22 10.52 -11.18
N GLY A 140 -8.25 11.02 -11.94
CA GLY A 140 -8.45 12.06 -12.95
C GLY A 140 -9.39 11.66 -14.09
N GLN A 141 -9.38 10.39 -14.51
CA GLN A 141 -10.34 9.88 -15.51
C GLN A 141 -11.79 9.89 -15.02
N HIS A 142 -11.99 9.89 -13.70
CA HIS A 142 -13.30 9.95 -13.05
C HIS A 142 -13.61 11.32 -12.42
N GLU A 143 -12.81 12.35 -12.72
CA GLU A 143 -12.97 13.71 -12.16
C GLU A 143 -12.96 13.73 -10.61
N LEU A 144 -12.24 12.79 -9.98
CA LEU A 144 -12.14 12.67 -8.53
C LEU A 144 -10.92 13.40 -7.98
N MET A 145 -11.10 14.07 -6.85
CA MET A 145 -10.01 14.63 -6.05
C MET A 145 -9.69 13.71 -4.87
N LEU A 146 -8.40 13.36 -4.72
CA LEU A 146 -7.92 12.52 -3.62
C LEU A 146 -6.90 13.29 -2.76
N PRO A 147 -7.35 14.24 -1.92
CA PRO A 147 -6.47 15.24 -1.31
C PRO A 147 -5.38 14.64 -0.41
N LEU A 148 -5.70 13.59 0.37
CA LEU A 148 -4.70 12.91 1.20
C LEU A 148 -3.63 12.22 0.36
N THR A 149 -4.04 11.62 -0.76
CA THR A 149 -3.14 10.96 -1.70
C THR A 149 -2.20 11.95 -2.37
N GLU A 150 -2.70 13.14 -2.76
CA GLU A 150 -1.90 14.22 -3.34
C GLU A 150 -0.84 14.77 -2.37
N GLN A 151 -1.20 14.92 -1.09
CA GLN A 151 -0.25 15.33 -0.06
C GLN A 151 0.84 14.28 0.11
N VAL A 152 0.46 13.01 0.23
CA VAL A 152 1.42 11.91 0.38
C VAL A 152 2.31 11.76 -0.86
N LYS A 153 1.78 11.94 -2.07
CA LYS A 153 2.58 12.02 -3.31
C LYS A 153 3.68 13.06 -3.17
N THR A 154 3.33 14.28 -2.79
CA THR A 154 4.28 15.40 -2.66
C THR A 154 5.42 15.07 -1.67
N ARG A 155 5.07 14.37 -0.58
CA ARG A 155 6.04 13.93 0.41
C ARG A 155 6.97 12.83 -0.13
N TYR A 156 6.45 11.81 -0.81
CA TYR A 156 7.29 10.81 -1.47
C TYR A 156 8.18 11.41 -2.56
N THR A 157 7.67 12.35 -3.36
CA THR A 157 8.46 13.10 -4.33
C THR A 157 9.63 13.81 -3.65
N THR A 158 9.39 14.47 -2.50
CA THR A 158 10.45 15.12 -1.72
C THR A 158 11.47 14.11 -1.18
N LEU A 159 11.02 13.00 -0.60
CA LEU A 159 11.89 11.92 -0.12
C LEU A 159 12.81 11.41 -1.24
N ILE A 160 12.27 11.21 -2.43
CA ILE A 160 13.00 10.63 -3.56
C ILE A 160 13.96 11.64 -4.18
N GLU A 161 13.45 12.81 -4.55
CA GLU A 161 14.20 13.78 -5.35
C GLU A 161 15.16 14.64 -4.52
N LYS A 162 14.84 14.87 -3.24
CA LYS A 162 15.60 15.79 -2.38
C LYS A 162 16.34 15.11 -1.25
N MET A 163 16.13 13.81 -1.03
CA MET A 163 16.73 13.05 0.09
C MET A 163 17.35 11.72 -0.34
N ASP A 164 17.43 11.44 -1.65
CA ASP A 164 17.98 10.18 -2.18
C ASP A 164 17.30 8.91 -1.63
N GLY A 165 16.02 9.04 -1.27
CA GLY A 165 15.26 7.99 -0.59
C GLY A 165 14.65 6.95 -1.53
N ALA A 166 15.01 6.91 -2.81
CA ALA A 166 14.33 6.09 -3.83
C ALA A 166 14.30 4.59 -3.50
N ASP A 167 15.42 4.07 -3.01
CA ASP A 167 15.63 2.64 -2.74
C ASP A 167 15.47 2.25 -1.25
N THR A 168 14.99 3.18 -0.44
CA THR A 168 14.58 2.89 0.95
C THR A 168 13.21 2.23 0.99
N ASP A 169 12.89 1.57 2.12
CA ASP A 169 11.52 1.15 2.40
C ASP A 169 10.56 2.34 2.39
N HIS A 170 9.34 2.16 1.90
CA HIS A 170 8.31 3.19 1.90
C HIS A 170 7.94 3.73 3.31
N SER A 171 8.30 3.06 4.40
CA SER A 171 8.25 3.65 5.75
C SER A 171 9.22 4.84 5.95
N ALA A 172 10.22 5.02 5.10
CA ALA A 172 11.17 6.13 5.12
C ALA A 172 10.52 7.50 4.85
N LEU A 173 9.23 7.54 4.49
CA LEU A 173 8.43 8.77 4.53
C LEU A 173 8.49 9.47 5.91
N TYR A 174 8.79 8.72 6.97
CA TYR A 174 9.10 9.27 8.30
C TYR A 174 10.33 10.17 8.32
N LEU A 175 11.40 9.85 7.58
CA LEU A 175 12.60 10.69 7.50
C LEU A 175 12.27 12.03 6.86
N GLU A 176 11.40 12.03 5.85
CA GLU A 176 10.91 13.25 5.22
C GLU A 176 10.13 14.12 6.23
N LEU A 177 9.31 13.49 7.09
CA LEU A 177 8.62 14.20 8.17
C LEU A 177 9.59 14.83 9.18
N LEU A 178 10.65 14.10 9.57
CA LEU A 178 11.68 14.63 10.46
C LEU A 178 12.33 15.88 9.85
N ARG A 179 12.70 15.80 8.56
CA ARG A 179 13.25 16.95 7.83
C ARG A 179 12.30 18.15 7.82
N GLN A 180 11.00 17.94 7.60
CA GLN A 180 10.02 19.04 7.65
C GLN A 180 9.97 19.74 9.02
N ASN A 181 10.25 19.02 10.10
CA ASN A 181 10.25 19.53 11.47
C ASN A 181 11.65 19.97 11.96
N GLY A 182 12.67 19.95 11.09
CA GLY A 182 14.04 20.33 11.45
C GLY A 182 14.70 19.38 12.44
N LEU A 183 14.38 18.08 12.36
CA LEU A 183 14.84 17.01 13.25
C LEU A 183 15.81 16.04 12.58
#